data_AF-A0A1M6A853-F1
#
_entry.id   AF-A0A1M6A853-F1
#
_cell.length_a   1.000
_cell.length_b   1.000
_cell.length_c   1.000
_cell.angle_alpha   90.00
_cell.angle_beta   90.00
_cell.angle_gamma   90.00
#
_symmetry.space_group_name_H-M   'P 1'
#
loop_
_entity.id
_entity.type
_entity.pdbx_description
1 polymer ?
#
loop_
_entity_poly.entity_id
_entity_poly.type
_entity_poly.pdbx_seq_one_letter_code
_entity_poly.pdbx_strand_id
1 'polypeptide(L)'
;MKKSLLIVLSLGLFACNQHTDNTEMLLDHIENLESKLEEAYKPGFGDFMGVMQTHHAKLWFAGQNQNWDLADFEIHELEETVENIQKYQSHRQESEMIAMLNAPLDNIDNAIEEKNHEAFKKNFIELTNTCNKCHIAVGFEFNVVKIPDTSPFSNQDFRPINSDDNFYLENHKHLKSEVGEEDK
;
A
#
# COMPACT_ATOMS: atom_id res chain seq x y z
N MET A 1 -39.63 -44.26 48.41
CA MET A 1 -39.49 -43.14 47.45
C MET A 1 -38.74 -41.93 48.04
N LYS A 2 -37.68 -42.12 48.86
CA LYS A 2 -36.92 -41.00 49.47
C LYS A 2 -35.40 -41.03 49.23
N LYS A 3 -34.86 -42.07 48.55
CA LYS A 3 -33.42 -42.16 48.22
C LYS A 3 -33.06 -41.58 46.85
N SER A 4 -34.02 -41.36 45.95
CA SER A 4 -33.77 -40.78 44.62
C SER A 4 -33.67 -39.26 44.61
N LEU A 5 -33.99 -38.57 45.73
CA LEU A 5 -33.97 -37.11 45.79
C LEU A 5 -32.57 -36.51 46.08
N LEU A 6 -31.60 -37.33 46.49
CA LEU A 6 -30.24 -36.87 46.84
C LEU A 6 -29.24 -36.90 45.67
N ILE A 7 -29.53 -37.61 44.57
CA ILE A 7 -28.61 -37.74 43.43
C ILE A 7 -28.77 -36.59 42.42
N VAL A 8 -29.91 -35.90 42.42
CA VAL A 8 -30.16 -34.78 41.48
C VAL A 8 -29.42 -33.50 41.89
N LEU A 9 -29.04 -33.35 43.17
CA LEU A 9 -28.38 -32.13 43.67
C LEU A 9 -26.87 -32.08 43.35
N SER A 10 -26.21 -33.22 43.12
CA SER A 10 -24.76 -33.26 42.82
C SER A 10 -24.42 -33.03 41.35
N LEU A 11 -25.36 -33.25 40.41
CA LEU A 11 -25.11 -33.01 38.98
C LEU A 11 -25.15 -31.52 38.58
N GLY A 12 -25.77 -30.65 39.39
CA GLY A 12 -25.81 -29.21 39.12
C GLY A 12 -24.49 -28.46 39.34
N LEU A 13 -23.61 -29.00 40.19
CA LEU A 13 -22.36 -28.32 40.57
C LEU A 13 -21.22 -28.54 39.54
N PHE A 14 -21.17 -29.68 38.86
CA PHE A 14 -20.14 -29.95 37.84
C PHE A 14 -20.36 -29.15 36.54
N ALA A 15 -21.62 -28.92 36.15
CA ALA A 15 -21.96 -28.15 34.95
C ALA A 15 -21.62 -26.65 35.10
N CYS A 16 -21.68 -26.10 36.31
CA CYS A 16 -21.27 -24.71 36.55
C CYS A 16 -19.74 -24.56 36.47
N ASN A 17 -18.97 -25.51 37.02
CA ASN A 17 -17.50 -25.46 36.99
C ASN A 17 -16.93 -25.56 35.56
N GLN A 18 -17.48 -26.46 34.71
CA GLN A 18 -17.07 -26.57 33.31
C GLN A 18 -17.38 -25.29 32.49
N HIS A 19 -18.45 -24.56 32.83
CA HIS A 19 -18.78 -23.31 32.16
C HIS A 19 -17.78 -22.20 32.52
N THR A 20 -17.34 -22.15 33.77
CA THR A 20 -16.34 -21.19 34.25
C THR A 20 -14.96 -21.47 33.64
N ASP A 21 -14.50 -22.72 33.63
CA ASP A 21 -13.20 -23.11 33.05
C ASP A 21 -13.10 -22.77 31.55
N ASN A 22 -14.17 -23.02 30.79
CA ASN A 22 -14.20 -22.70 29.36
C ASN A 22 -14.17 -21.18 29.12
N THR A 23 -14.82 -20.39 29.99
CA THR A 23 -14.85 -18.93 29.88
C THR A 23 -13.49 -18.32 30.19
N GLU A 24 -12.81 -18.82 31.22
CA GLU A 24 -11.44 -18.40 31.58
C GLU A 24 -10.45 -18.70 30.45
N MET A 25 -10.49 -19.91 29.88
CA MET A 25 -9.67 -20.27 28.72
C MET A 25 -9.93 -19.40 27.49
N LEU A 26 -11.19 -19.00 27.25
CA LEU A 26 -11.54 -18.07 26.17
C LEU A 26 -10.96 -16.67 26.41
N LEU A 27 -10.99 -16.17 27.64
CA LEU A 27 -10.41 -14.87 27.99
C LEU A 27 -8.89 -14.89 27.84
N ASP A 28 -8.21 -15.92 28.33
CA ASP A 28 -6.75 -16.09 28.14
C ASP A 28 -6.37 -16.14 26.66
N HIS A 29 -7.22 -16.78 25.84
CA HIS A 29 -6.99 -16.81 24.39
C HIS A 29 -7.14 -15.43 23.77
N ILE A 30 -8.16 -14.66 24.15
CA ILE A 30 -8.38 -13.29 23.68
C ILE A 30 -7.19 -12.40 24.07
N GLU A 31 -6.77 -12.40 25.33
CA GLU A 31 -5.64 -11.59 25.80
C GLU A 31 -4.34 -11.96 25.05
N ASN A 32 -4.10 -13.25 24.83
CA ASN A 32 -2.95 -13.71 24.03
C ASN A 32 -3.04 -13.24 22.57
N LEU A 33 -4.22 -13.27 21.95
CA LEU A 33 -4.41 -12.75 20.59
C LEU A 33 -4.21 -11.24 20.52
N GLU A 34 -4.71 -10.48 21.51
CA GLU A 34 -4.51 -9.04 21.61
C GLU A 34 -3.02 -8.70 21.80
N SER A 35 -2.32 -9.41 22.68
CA SER A 35 -0.87 -9.25 22.85
C SER A 35 -0.10 -9.52 21.55
N LYS A 36 -0.45 -10.60 20.82
CA LYS A 36 0.17 -10.91 19.53
C LYS A 36 -0.11 -9.86 18.46
N LEU A 37 -1.30 -9.25 18.50
CA LEU A 37 -1.66 -8.18 17.57
C LEU A 37 -0.89 -6.88 17.89
N GLU A 38 -0.65 -6.59 19.16
CA GLU A 38 0.17 -5.45 19.56
C GLU A 38 1.64 -5.61 19.20
N GLU A 39 2.17 -6.83 19.29
CA GLU A 39 3.53 -7.18 18.85
C GLU A 39 3.67 -7.38 17.34
N ALA A 40 2.56 -7.42 16.59
CA ALA A 40 2.62 -7.58 15.15
C ALA A 40 3.34 -6.39 14.49
N TYR A 41 4.10 -6.67 13.44
CA TYR A 41 4.81 -5.64 12.69
C TYR A 41 3.84 -4.59 12.14
N LYS A 42 4.09 -3.32 12.47
CA LYS A 42 3.35 -2.16 11.96
C LYS A 42 4.37 -1.28 11.19
N PRO A 43 4.27 -1.16 9.86
CA PRO A 43 5.18 -0.29 9.09
C PRO A 43 5.16 1.12 9.65
N GLY A 44 6.32 1.73 9.84
CA GLY A 44 6.42 3.09 10.34
C GLY A 44 5.98 4.11 9.28
N PHE A 45 5.61 5.32 9.72
CA PHE A 45 5.30 6.41 8.79
C PHE A 45 6.45 6.70 7.83
N GLY A 46 7.71 6.60 8.30
CA GLY A 46 8.90 6.76 7.46
C GLY A 46 9.02 5.70 6.37
N ASP A 47 8.55 4.47 6.60
CA ASP A 47 8.56 3.41 5.60
C ASP A 47 7.59 3.76 4.46
N PHE A 48 6.38 4.22 4.81
CA PHE A 48 5.41 4.72 3.82
C PHE A 48 5.94 5.93 3.05
N MET A 49 6.62 6.88 3.70
CA MET A 49 7.23 8.01 3.01
C MET A 49 8.36 7.59 2.05
N GLY A 50 9.11 6.53 2.39
CA GLY A 50 10.11 5.95 1.49
C GLY A 50 9.49 5.28 0.25
N VAL A 51 8.37 4.58 0.44
CA VAL A 51 7.55 4.01 -0.64
C VAL A 51 6.98 5.14 -1.51
N MET A 52 6.36 6.16 -0.90
CA MET A 52 5.85 7.35 -1.58
C MET A 52 6.91 8.01 -2.47
N GLN A 53 8.13 8.23 -1.93
CA GLN A 53 9.23 8.83 -2.69
C GLN A 53 9.68 7.95 -3.86
N THR A 54 9.64 6.63 -3.69
CA THR A 54 9.97 5.66 -4.74
C THR A 54 8.98 5.75 -5.92
N HIS A 55 7.69 5.65 -5.63
CA HIS A 55 6.65 5.71 -6.67
C HIS A 55 6.55 7.09 -7.30
N HIS A 56 6.73 8.16 -6.52
CA HIS A 56 6.81 9.54 -7.05
C HIS A 56 7.91 9.69 -8.10
N ALA A 57 9.10 9.13 -7.82
CA ALA A 57 10.20 9.16 -8.77
C ALA A 57 9.93 8.31 -10.02
N LYS A 58 9.40 7.09 -9.85
CA LYS A 58 9.08 6.21 -10.99
C LYS A 58 7.98 6.77 -11.87
N LEU A 59 6.93 7.34 -11.29
CA LEU A 59 5.84 8.02 -11.97
C LEU A 59 6.36 9.12 -12.91
N TRP A 60 7.31 9.95 -12.45
CA TRP A 60 7.92 10.98 -13.29
C TRP A 60 8.51 10.38 -14.57
N PHE A 61 9.37 9.37 -14.43
CA PHE A 61 10.06 8.77 -15.57
C PHE A 61 9.10 7.99 -16.47
N ALA A 62 8.08 7.34 -15.92
CA ALA A 62 7.04 6.69 -16.71
C ALA A 62 6.28 7.71 -17.58
N GLY A 63 5.81 8.81 -16.98
CA GLY A 63 5.08 9.86 -17.69
C GLY A 63 5.96 10.63 -18.70
N GLN A 64 7.24 10.89 -18.39
CA GLN A 64 8.17 11.50 -19.35
C GLN A 64 8.43 10.61 -20.58
N ASN A 65 8.39 9.28 -20.42
CA ASN A 65 8.51 8.33 -21.52
C ASN A 65 7.16 7.99 -22.18
N GLN A 66 6.06 8.64 -21.75
CA GLN A 66 4.70 8.35 -22.21
C GLN A 66 4.34 6.86 -22.07
N ASN A 67 4.92 6.20 -21.08
CA ASN A 67 4.57 4.85 -20.69
C ASN A 67 3.36 4.92 -19.75
N TRP A 68 2.21 5.15 -20.36
CA TRP A 68 0.96 5.39 -19.65
C TRP A 68 0.54 4.21 -18.77
N ASP A 69 0.78 2.97 -19.19
CA ASP A 69 0.48 1.78 -18.38
C ASP A 69 1.34 1.74 -17.11
N LEU A 70 2.62 2.11 -17.20
CA LEU A 70 3.48 2.23 -16.02
C LEU A 70 3.12 3.47 -15.19
N ALA A 71 2.76 4.59 -15.81
CA ALA A 71 2.35 5.78 -15.07
C ALA A 71 1.07 5.53 -14.26
N ASP A 72 0.10 4.83 -14.87
CA ASP A 72 -1.15 4.36 -14.23
C ASP A 72 -0.86 3.45 -13.04
N PHE A 73 0.04 2.49 -13.19
CA PHE A 73 0.48 1.66 -12.07
C PHE A 73 1.09 2.50 -10.93
N GLU A 74 2.03 3.40 -11.24
CA GLU A 74 2.75 4.17 -10.22
C GLU A 74 1.87 5.24 -9.52
N ILE A 75 0.82 5.78 -10.18
CA ILE A 75 -0.11 6.70 -9.52
C ILE A 75 -1.01 5.96 -8.52
N HIS A 76 -1.51 4.77 -8.87
CA HIS A 76 -2.31 3.95 -7.97
C HIS A 76 -1.51 3.47 -6.75
N GLU A 77 -0.22 3.16 -6.89
CA GLU A 77 0.64 2.82 -5.74
C GLU A 77 0.82 4.01 -4.78
N LEU A 78 0.82 5.25 -5.28
CA LEU A 78 0.84 6.45 -4.44
C LEU A 78 -0.48 6.62 -3.67
N GLU A 79 -1.61 6.40 -4.34
CA GLU A 79 -2.94 6.45 -3.74
C GLU A 79 -3.10 5.38 -2.65
N GLU A 80 -2.71 4.14 -2.94
CA GLU A 80 -2.70 3.06 -1.95
C GLU A 80 -1.79 3.40 -0.76
N THR A 81 -0.65 4.05 -1.00
CA THR A 81 0.23 4.51 0.07
C THR A 81 -0.46 5.53 0.96
N VAL A 82 -1.22 6.49 0.40
CA VAL A 82 -2.02 7.45 1.17
C VAL A 82 -3.09 6.74 2.01
N GLU A 83 -3.83 5.79 1.42
CA GLU A 83 -4.84 5.00 2.14
C GLU A 83 -4.22 4.18 3.27
N ASN A 84 -3.07 3.55 3.02
CA ASN A 84 -2.34 2.76 4.00
C ASN A 84 -1.84 3.63 5.17
N ILE A 85 -1.38 4.87 4.92
CA ILE A 85 -1.04 5.82 5.98
C ILE A 85 -2.27 6.14 6.83
N GLN A 86 -3.41 6.46 6.20
CA GLN A 86 -4.65 6.76 6.92
C GLN A 86 -5.15 5.58 7.74
N LYS A 87 -4.92 4.35 7.27
CA LYS A 87 -5.33 3.12 7.94
C LYS A 87 -4.41 2.73 9.10
N TYR A 88 -3.10 2.71 8.87
CA TYR A 88 -2.14 2.12 9.79
C TYR A 88 -1.39 3.14 10.65
N GLN A 89 -1.40 4.43 10.26
CA GLN A 89 -0.69 5.51 10.94
C GLN A 89 -1.63 6.66 11.35
N SER A 90 -2.93 6.40 11.50
CA SER A 90 -3.97 7.41 11.82
C SER A 90 -3.74 8.26 13.08
N HIS A 91 -2.95 7.76 14.03
CA HIS A 91 -2.67 8.41 15.31
C HIS A 91 -1.63 9.53 15.24
N ARG A 92 -1.03 9.76 14.06
CA ARG A 92 0.04 10.73 13.84
C ARG A 92 -0.49 12.05 13.29
N GLN A 93 0.10 13.16 13.73
CA GLN A 93 -0.22 14.51 13.22
C GLN A 93 0.00 14.61 11.71
N GLU A 94 1.04 13.96 11.19
CA GLU A 94 1.34 13.94 9.76
C GLU A 94 0.23 13.28 8.93
N SER A 95 -0.40 12.24 9.48
CA SER A 95 -1.49 11.52 8.84
C SER A 95 -2.78 12.33 8.76
N GLU A 96 -3.00 13.30 9.65
CA GLU A 96 -4.17 14.19 9.59
C GLU A 96 -4.18 15.07 8.33
N MET A 97 -2.99 15.39 7.82
CA MET A 97 -2.85 16.22 6.63
C MET A 97 -2.65 15.43 5.33
N ILE A 98 -2.42 14.11 5.40
CA ILE A 98 -2.05 13.31 4.21
C ILE A 98 -3.10 13.37 3.09
N ALA A 99 -4.37 13.54 3.45
CA ALA A 99 -5.50 13.67 2.51
C ALA A 99 -5.37 14.89 1.58
N MET A 100 -4.50 15.87 1.89
CA MET A 100 -4.22 16.98 0.99
C MET A 100 -3.58 16.54 -0.33
N LEU A 101 -3.03 15.33 -0.39
CA LEU A 101 -2.46 14.73 -1.60
C LEU A 101 -3.53 14.20 -2.56
N ASN A 102 -4.75 13.90 -2.11
CA ASN A 102 -5.79 13.27 -2.93
C ASN A 102 -6.07 14.06 -4.21
N ALA A 103 -6.38 15.35 -4.11
CA ALA A 103 -6.70 16.14 -5.30
C ALA A 103 -5.52 16.25 -6.31
N PRO A 104 -4.26 16.49 -5.89
CA PRO A 104 -3.12 16.38 -6.80
C PRO A 104 -2.95 14.99 -7.44
N LEU A 105 -3.20 13.91 -6.69
CA LEU A 105 -3.14 12.54 -7.23
C LEU A 105 -4.23 12.32 -8.29
N ASP A 106 -5.49 12.63 -7.98
CA ASP A 106 -6.62 12.56 -8.93
C ASP A 106 -6.33 13.35 -10.21
N ASN A 107 -5.73 14.54 -10.09
CA ASN A 107 -5.41 15.37 -11.26
C ASN A 107 -4.32 14.76 -12.15
N ILE A 108 -3.35 14.04 -11.56
CA ILE A 108 -2.34 13.32 -12.34
C ILE A 108 -2.97 12.10 -13.00
N ASP A 109 -3.79 11.36 -12.25
CA ASP A 109 -4.50 10.18 -12.76
C ASP A 109 -5.35 10.52 -13.99
N ASN A 110 -6.20 11.55 -13.90
CA ASN A 110 -6.94 12.07 -15.06
C ASN A 110 -6.03 12.44 -16.24
N ALA A 111 -4.86 13.04 -15.99
CA ALA A 111 -3.93 13.39 -17.06
C ALA A 111 -3.26 12.15 -17.70
N ILE A 112 -3.11 11.06 -16.94
CA ILE A 112 -2.61 9.76 -17.43
C ILE A 112 -3.69 9.07 -18.27
N GLU A 113 -4.94 9.04 -17.80
CA GLU A 113 -6.08 8.49 -18.53
C GLU A 113 -6.27 9.20 -19.89
N GLU A 114 -6.18 10.54 -19.89
CA GLU A 114 -6.25 11.38 -21.09
C GLU A 114 -4.97 11.31 -21.95
N LYS A 115 -3.91 10.67 -21.46
CA LYS A 115 -2.57 10.60 -22.08
C LYS A 115 -2.02 11.99 -22.41
N ASN A 116 -2.34 12.96 -21.56
CA ASN A 116 -2.05 14.36 -21.76
C ASN A 116 -0.72 14.72 -21.08
N HIS A 117 0.36 14.67 -21.86
CA HIS A 117 1.71 14.89 -21.35
C HIS A 117 1.92 16.29 -20.73
N GLU A 118 1.31 17.35 -21.28
CA GLU A 118 1.43 18.69 -20.70
C GLU A 118 0.69 18.81 -19.36
N ALA A 119 -0.54 18.27 -19.29
CA ALA A 119 -1.29 18.21 -18.04
C ALA A 119 -0.57 17.36 -16.99
N PHE A 120 -0.03 16.19 -17.38
CA PHE A 120 0.76 15.33 -16.50
C PHE A 120 1.91 16.11 -15.87
N LYS A 121 2.74 16.79 -16.68
CA LYS A 121 3.89 17.56 -16.18
C LYS A 121 3.46 18.65 -15.20
N LYS A 122 2.41 19.38 -15.53
CA LYS A 122 1.86 20.44 -14.66
C LYS A 122 1.38 19.86 -13.32
N ASN A 123 0.60 18.79 -13.36
CA ASN A 123 0.01 18.20 -12.16
C ASN A 123 1.06 17.49 -11.31
N PHE A 124 2.09 16.89 -11.92
CA PHE A 124 3.26 16.34 -11.20
C PHE A 124 4.00 17.42 -10.39
N ILE A 125 4.20 18.61 -10.98
CA ILE A 125 4.80 19.75 -10.28
C ILE A 125 3.93 20.15 -9.07
N GLU A 126 2.60 20.19 -9.23
CA GLU A 126 1.70 20.52 -8.12
C GLU A 126 1.71 19.44 -7.02
N LEU A 127 1.78 18.16 -7.37
CA LEU A 127 1.96 17.08 -6.39
C LEU A 127 3.27 17.28 -5.62
N THR A 128 4.40 17.48 -6.30
CA THR A 128 5.70 17.76 -5.64
C THR A 128 5.63 18.97 -4.71
N ASN A 129 4.98 20.05 -5.14
CA ASN A 129 4.77 21.22 -4.29
C ASN A 129 3.91 20.89 -3.07
N THR A 130 2.90 20.04 -3.23
CA THR A 130 2.02 19.62 -2.13
C THR A 130 2.73 18.71 -1.13
N CYS A 131 3.60 17.81 -1.58
CA CYS A 131 4.49 17.05 -0.70
C CYS A 131 5.30 18.00 0.20
N ASN A 132 5.92 19.02 -0.39
CA ASN A 132 6.69 20.02 0.36
C ASN A 132 5.82 20.88 1.30
N LYS A 133 4.59 21.25 0.90
CA LYS A 133 3.65 21.96 1.78
C LYS A 133 3.31 21.12 3.02
N CYS A 134 3.07 19.82 2.86
CA CYS A 134 2.86 18.90 3.97
C CYS A 134 4.09 18.87 4.88
N HIS A 135 5.29 18.63 4.32
CA HIS A 135 6.53 18.58 5.09
C HIS A 135 6.77 19.85 5.91
N ILE A 136 6.52 21.03 5.34
CA ILE A 136 6.62 22.30 6.08
C ILE A 136 5.59 22.37 7.21
N ALA A 137 4.34 21.99 6.94
CA ALA A 137 3.25 22.11 7.90
C ALA A 137 3.40 21.15 9.12
N VAL A 138 4.13 20.04 8.97
CA VAL A 138 4.46 19.12 10.08
C VAL A 138 5.87 19.28 10.65
N GLY A 139 6.62 20.31 10.28
CA GLY A 139 7.96 20.57 10.85
C GLY A 139 9.08 19.66 10.30
N PHE A 140 8.90 19.14 9.10
CA PHE A 140 9.86 18.33 8.35
C PHE A 140 10.39 19.08 7.11
N GLU A 141 10.45 20.42 7.13
CA GLU A 141 10.86 21.26 6.00
C GLU A 141 12.28 21.01 5.48
N PHE A 142 13.13 20.35 6.29
CA PHE A 142 14.45 19.91 5.88
C PHE A 142 14.42 18.76 4.86
N ASN A 143 13.30 18.03 4.76
CA ASN A 143 13.09 16.95 3.80
C ASN A 143 12.49 17.50 2.51
N VAL A 144 13.29 18.16 1.68
CA VAL A 144 12.80 18.82 0.45
C VAL A 144 12.69 17.83 -0.70
N VAL A 145 11.48 17.66 -1.22
CA VAL A 145 11.19 16.87 -2.42
C VAL A 145 11.40 17.72 -3.67
N LYS A 146 12.02 17.15 -4.69
CA LYS A 146 12.23 17.77 -6.00
C LYS A 146 11.78 16.85 -7.13
N ILE A 147 11.59 17.43 -8.31
CA ILE A 147 11.47 16.65 -9.54
C ILE A 147 12.81 15.94 -9.77
N PRO A 148 12.83 14.62 -9.99
CA PRO A 148 14.07 13.89 -10.16
C PRO A 148 14.71 14.20 -11.52
N ASP A 149 16.00 14.57 -11.52
CA ASP A 149 16.75 14.87 -12.75
C ASP A 149 17.21 13.59 -13.47
N THR A 150 17.54 12.56 -12.69
CA THR A 150 18.04 11.26 -13.17
C THR A 150 17.39 10.14 -12.40
N SER A 151 17.07 9.03 -13.07
CA SER A 151 16.45 7.87 -12.41
C SER A 151 17.49 7.14 -11.56
N PRO A 152 17.24 6.95 -10.24
CA PRO A 152 18.07 6.06 -9.43
C PRO A 152 17.78 4.57 -9.73
N PHE A 153 16.70 4.27 -10.45
CA PHE A 153 16.30 2.91 -10.83
C PHE A 153 16.98 2.51 -12.14
N SER A 154 18.30 2.35 -12.10
CA SER A 154 19.10 1.97 -13.27
C SER A 154 18.80 0.57 -13.81
N ASN A 155 17.99 -0.20 -13.09
CA ASN A 155 17.55 -1.56 -13.42
C ASN A 155 16.10 -1.63 -13.93
N GLN A 156 15.47 -0.49 -14.23
CA GLN A 156 14.11 -0.42 -14.78
C GLN A 156 14.11 0.39 -16.08
N ASP A 157 13.52 -0.20 -17.13
CA ASP A 157 13.25 0.51 -18.38
C ASP A 157 11.87 1.20 -18.28
N PHE A 158 11.85 2.52 -18.45
CA PHE A 158 10.63 3.31 -18.34
C PHE A 158 9.92 3.50 -19.68
N ARG A 159 10.48 3.02 -20.79
CA ARG A 159 9.85 3.09 -22.11
C ARG A 159 8.67 2.12 -22.22
N PRO A 160 7.65 2.42 -23.03
CA PRO A 160 6.57 1.47 -23.31
C PRO A 160 7.11 0.15 -23.85
N ILE A 161 6.43 -0.94 -23.52
CA ILE A 161 6.83 -2.28 -23.97
C ILE A 161 6.92 -2.38 -25.50
N ASN A 162 6.02 -1.69 -26.21
CA ASN A 162 5.95 -1.66 -27.67
C ASN A 162 6.90 -0.64 -28.33
N SER A 163 7.86 -0.06 -27.60
CA SER A 163 8.87 0.79 -28.23
C SER A 163 9.79 -0.04 -29.13
N ASP A 164 10.07 0.46 -30.34
CA ASP A 164 10.81 -0.26 -31.39
C ASP A 164 12.24 -0.68 -30.95
N ASP A 165 12.77 -0.06 -29.90
CA ASP A 165 14.10 -0.31 -29.34
C ASP A 165 14.06 -1.02 -27.95
N ASN A 166 12.96 -1.72 -27.62
CA ASN A 166 12.89 -2.49 -26.37
C ASN A 166 13.60 -3.84 -26.51
N PHE A 167 14.86 -3.87 -26.09
CA PHE A 167 15.76 -5.03 -26.09
C PHE A 167 15.12 -6.32 -25.51
N TYR A 168 14.20 -6.19 -24.55
CA TYR A 168 13.55 -7.35 -23.95
C TYR A 168 12.53 -8.00 -24.90
N LEU A 169 11.78 -7.21 -25.69
CA LEU A 169 10.81 -7.79 -26.63
C LEU A 169 11.46 -8.45 -27.85
N GLU A 170 12.58 -7.92 -28.35
CA GLU A 170 13.27 -8.51 -29.52
C GLU A 170 13.71 -9.95 -29.25
N ASN A 171 14.21 -10.23 -28.04
CA ASN A 171 14.63 -11.58 -27.64
C ASN A 171 13.46 -12.48 -27.21
N HIS A 172 12.31 -11.93 -26.78
CA HIS A 172 11.13 -12.71 -26.37
C HIS A 172 10.14 -12.99 -27.50
N LYS A 173 10.23 -12.33 -28.67
CA LYS A 173 9.48 -12.73 -29.88
C LYS A 173 9.79 -14.16 -30.30
N HIS A 174 11.03 -14.63 -30.12
CA HIS A 174 11.43 -16.02 -30.38
C HIS A 174 10.92 -17.03 -29.36
N LEU A 175 10.62 -16.61 -28.12
CA LEU A 175 10.16 -17.52 -27.08
C LEU A 175 8.66 -17.83 -27.18
N LYS A 176 7.85 -16.92 -27.74
CA LYS A 176 6.43 -17.21 -28.02
C LYS A 176 6.23 -18.20 -29.19
N SER A 177 7.20 -18.33 -30.10
CA SER A 177 7.14 -19.35 -31.16
C SER A 177 7.53 -20.75 -30.68
N GLU A 178 8.19 -20.90 -29.53
CA GLU A 178 8.65 -22.20 -29.01
C GLU A 178 7.66 -22.86 -28.04
N VAL A 179 6.70 -22.10 -27.47
CA VAL A 179 5.71 -22.63 -26.50
C VAL A 179 4.36 -22.99 -27.16
N GLY A 180 4.28 -22.92 -28.50
CA GLY A 180 3.04 -23.08 -29.25
C GLY A 180 3.03 -24.20 -30.27
N GLU A 181 3.71 -25.33 -30.03
CA GLU A 181 3.55 -26.53 -30.88
C GLU A 181 3.85 -27.86 -30.15
N GLU A 182 3.45 -28.01 -28.89
CA GLU A 182 3.33 -29.33 -28.26
C GLU A 182 2.03 -29.36 -27.44
N ASP A 183 0.91 -29.58 -28.13
CA ASP A 183 -0.23 -30.37 -27.63
C ASP A 183 -1.27 -30.50 -28.76
N LYS A 184 -1.11 -31.57 -29.54
CA LYS A 184 -2.16 -32.22 -30.33
C LYS A 184 -2.48 -33.56 -29.69
#